data_AF-A0A679IAH4-F1
#
_entry.id   AF-A0A679IAH4-F1
#
_cell.length_a   1.000
_cell.length_b   1.000
_cell.length_c   1.000
_cell.angle_alpha   90.00
_cell.angle_beta   90.00
_cell.angle_gamma   90.00
#
_symmetry.space_group_name_H-M   'P 1'
#
loop_
_entity.id
_entity.type
_entity.pdbx_description
1 polymer ?
#
loop_
_entity_poly.entity_id
_entity_poly.type
_entity_poly.pdbx_seq_one_letter_code
_entity_poly.pdbx_strand_id
1 'polypeptide(L)'
;MRGRHFKNKKKRFNFAFFLLILILGGSYWLYGNHRTLFFATASTTENTEVTQNTTENSNDENNSSTSTIVTALSADKYQNLNKDILAPVANPFDNTLKLGNFVGTALIIKNGNIILQQGYGYQDFANQKRNSVNSLYQIGSVQKSLTATLIYKQIEAGRLTLDTTLNQFFPQIFGSENITIRQMLHMTSGLTLSEIPLTVTNEAAVVNFAVQNAQLQTSGHFLYSPVNYVLLAGILRQITHTSYAQLVYNTFKVQLGLRKLVEYPDWYQNLHHTISYGGKDATDYNKVVTEKTGQFVRELGTGNLGMTAGDLYWYYHQLLSGKLVAPEVLHAAWQRETTATYNGGQYDKGLYLRANGIIASQHCMVLISKDAANAVFLLSNHGNVLNQTKLISTLYSQLTNVTTKF
;
A
#
# COMPACT_ATOMS: atom_id res chain seq x y z
N MET A 1 -19.86 74.56 -54.09
CA MET A 1 -18.89 74.34 -52.98
C MET A 1 -19.29 73.09 -52.19
N ARG A 2 -18.40 72.51 -51.35
CA ARG A 2 -18.60 71.18 -50.73
C ARG A 2 -19.44 71.23 -49.44
N GLY A 3 -20.64 70.64 -49.46
CA GLY A 3 -21.36 70.23 -48.24
C GLY A 3 -20.74 68.96 -47.62
N ARG A 4 -20.73 68.85 -46.30
CA ARG A 4 -20.12 67.71 -45.58
C ARG A 4 -21.15 66.63 -45.25
N HIS A 5 -21.06 65.45 -45.87
CA HIS A 5 -21.82 64.27 -45.43
C HIS A 5 -21.24 63.68 -44.14
N PHE A 6 -22.07 63.51 -43.12
CA PHE A 6 -21.81 62.55 -42.05
C PHE A 6 -22.00 61.12 -42.58
N LYS A 7 -21.07 60.21 -42.26
CA LYS A 7 -21.23 58.76 -42.46
C LYS A 7 -20.92 58.02 -41.16
N ASN A 8 -21.92 57.33 -40.63
CA ASN A 8 -21.79 56.49 -39.43
C ASN A 8 -20.83 55.32 -39.67
N LYS A 9 -19.70 55.28 -38.94
CA LYS A 9 -18.83 54.11 -38.86
C LYS A 9 -19.37 53.13 -37.81
N LYS A 10 -20.20 52.16 -38.23
CA LYS A 10 -20.44 50.96 -37.40
C LYS A 10 -19.08 50.25 -37.16
N LYS A 11 -18.85 49.75 -35.94
CA LYS A 11 -17.60 49.09 -35.57
C LYS A 11 -17.43 47.76 -36.30
N ARG A 12 -16.18 47.40 -36.60
CA ARG A 12 -15.78 46.09 -37.13
C ARG A 12 -16.00 45.00 -36.09
N PHE A 13 -16.35 43.79 -36.54
CA PHE A 13 -16.19 42.55 -35.77
C PHE A 13 -15.48 41.54 -36.67
N ASN A 14 -14.15 41.56 -36.66
CA ASN A 14 -13.33 40.72 -37.54
C ASN A 14 -13.12 39.34 -36.90
N PHE A 15 -13.74 38.32 -37.49
CA PHE A 15 -13.72 36.92 -36.99
C PHE A 15 -12.33 36.24 -37.02
N ALA A 16 -11.31 36.90 -37.56
CA ALA A 16 -9.99 36.34 -37.83
C ALA A 16 -9.04 36.23 -36.62
N PHE A 17 -9.34 36.86 -35.48
CA PHE A 17 -8.40 36.87 -34.34
C PHE A 17 -8.50 35.63 -33.42
N PHE A 18 -9.61 34.89 -33.46
CA PHE A 18 -9.80 33.69 -32.63
C PHE A 18 -9.02 32.46 -33.13
N LEU A 19 -8.74 32.37 -34.43
CA LEU A 19 -8.10 31.18 -35.00
C LEU A 19 -6.60 31.06 -34.67
N LEU A 20 -5.90 32.18 -34.49
CA LEU A 20 -4.48 32.18 -34.14
C LEU A 20 -4.21 31.79 -32.68
N ILE A 21 -5.13 32.13 -31.77
CA ILE A 21 -5.02 31.81 -30.34
C ILE A 21 -5.19 30.29 -30.11
N LEU A 22 -6.03 29.62 -30.90
CA LEU A 22 -6.17 28.15 -30.84
C LEU A 22 -4.89 27.40 -31.25
N ILE A 23 -4.15 27.91 -32.23
CA ILE A 23 -2.94 27.25 -32.74
C ILE A 23 -1.71 27.48 -31.84
N LEU A 24 -1.64 28.61 -31.13
CA LEU A 24 -0.60 28.84 -30.12
C LEU A 24 -0.96 28.29 -28.73
N GLY A 25 -2.25 28.21 -28.38
CA GLY A 25 -2.73 27.60 -27.14
C GLY A 25 -2.49 26.08 -27.10
N GLY A 26 -2.66 25.38 -28.23
CA GLY A 26 -2.37 23.94 -28.32
C GLY A 26 -0.91 23.58 -28.02
N SER A 27 0.04 24.44 -28.41
CA SER A 27 1.47 24.23 -28.23
C SER A 27 1.93 24.39 -26.78
N TYR A 28 1.28 25.24 -25.98
CA TYR A 28 1.60 25.41 -24.56
C TYR A 28 1.00 24.28 -23.70
N TRP A 29 -0.15 23.71 -24.11
CA TRP A 29 -0.80 22.61 -23.40
C TRP A 29 -0.02 21.28 -23.49
N LEU A 30 0.76 21.08 -24.56
CA LEU A 30 1.54 19.86 -24.80
C LEU A 30 2.90 19.78 -24.06
N TYR A 31 3.30 20.82 -23.32
CA TYR A 31 4.57 20.83 -22.56
C TYR A 31 4.44 21.42 -21.15
N GLY A 32 3.21 21.57 -20.63
CA GLY A 32 2.88 22.53 -19.59
C GLY A 32 2.18 22.03 -18.32
N ASN A 33 2.04 20.72 -18.05
CA ASN A 33 1.74 20.22 -16.68
C ASN A 33 1.87 18.69 -16.50
N HIS A 34 2.88 18.26 -15.76
CA HIS A 34 3.00 16.87 -15.24
C HIS A 34 3.23 16.79 -13.71
N ARG A 35 2.98 17.90 -12.99
CA ARG A 35 2.70 17.84 -11.55
C ARG A 35 1.18 17.67 -11.33
N THR A 36 0.79 17.11 -10.19
CA THR A 36 -0.60 16.85 -9.73
C THR A 36 -1.45 15.76 -10.42
N LEU A 37 -0.88 14.63 -10.89
CA LEU A 37 -1.67 13.50 -11.44
C LEU A 37 -1.48 12.11 -10.79
N PHE A 38 -0.70 12.00 -9.70
CA PHE A 38 -0.36 10.69 -9.09
C PHE A 38 -1.09 10.34 -7.77
N PHE A 39 -1.90 11.23 -7.19
CA PHE A 39 -2.58 10.98 -5.90
C PHE A 39 -4.00 11.55 -5.85
N ALA A 40 -4.97 10.91 -6.54
CA ALA A 40 -6.39 11.28 -6.44
C ALA A 40 -7.36 10.11 -6.63
N THR A 41 -8.51 10.20 -5.92
CA THR A 41 -9.76 9.40 -6.01
C THR A 41 -9.83 7.98 -5.42
N ALA A 42 -10.51 7.85 -4.26
CA ALA A 42 -11.59 6.88 -3.98
C ALA A 42 -12.13 7.00 -2.52
N SER A 43 -13.44 7.25 -2.35
CA SER A 43 -14.24 7.11 -1.09
C SER A 43 -15.74 6.95 -1.43
N THR A 44 -16.58 6.39 -0.52
CA THR A 44 -18.05 6.04 -0.63
C THR A 44 -18.55 5.26 -1.88
N THR A 45 -19.42 4.23 -1.87
CA THR A 45 -20.13 3.38 -0.87
C THR A 45 -20.07 1.89 -1.33
N GLU A 46 -20.35 0.77 -0.61
CA GLU A 46 -20.84 0.38 0.75
C GLU A 46 -22.17 -0.46 0.75
N ASN A 47 -22.19 -1.62 1.48
CA ASN A 47 -23.29 -2.62 1.81
C ASN A 47 -23.32 -3.95 0.98
N THR A 48 -23.73 -5.18 1.38
CA THR A 48 -23.74 -6.14 2.56
C THR A 48 -24.65 -7.36 2.18
N GLU A 49 -25.04 -8.36 3.00
CA GLU A 49 -24.33 -9.57 3.55
C GLU A 49 -25.34 -10.70 4.00
N VAL A 50 -24.98 -11.82 4.68
CA VAL A 50 -24.23 -13.04 4.26
C VAL A 50 -24.36 -14.21 5.30
N THR A 51 -24.08 -15.50 4.96
CA THR A 51 -23.68 -16.63 5.89
C THR A 51 -23.44 -17.98 5.13
N GLN A 52 -22.92 -19.10 5.69
CA GLN A 52 -21.65 -19.39 6.43
C GLN A 52 -21.35 -20.92 6.62
N ASN A 53 -20.20 -21.26 7.26
CA ASN A 53 -19.77 -22.52 7.94
C ASN A 53 -19.31 -23.77 7.10
N THR A 54 -18.45 -24.71 7.57
CA THR A 54 -17.04 -24.65 8.08
C THR A 54 -16.45 -26.09 8.29
N THR A 55 -15.11 -26.22 8.55
CA THR A 55 -14.42 -27.29 9.38
C THR A 55 -14.41 -28.78 8.92
N GLU A 56 -13.45 -29.68 9.23
CA GLU A 56 -12.09 -29.61 9.86
C GLU A 56 -11.17 -30.84 9.52
N ASN A 57 -9.86 -30.76 9.87
CA ASN A 57 -8.84 -31.85 10.03
C ASN A 57 -7.99 -32.33 8.82
N SER A 58 -6.99 -33.20 9.11
CA SER A 58 -5.59 -33.07 8.61
C SER A 58 -4.80 -34.39 8.42
N ASN A 59 -3.79 -34.39 7.52
CA ASN A 59 -2.37 -34.79 7.78
C ASN A 59 -1.46 -34.83 6.52
N ASP A 60 -0.17 -35.11 6.78
CA ASP A 60 0.93 -35.59 5.93
C ASP A 60 1.65 -34.68 4.91
N GLU A 61 2.99 -34.72 4.99
CA GLU A 61 3.95 -34.17 4.03
C GLU A 61 4.60 -35.30 3.22
N ASN A 62 4.26 -35.43 1.93
CA ASN A 62 5.21 -35.34 0.82
C ASN A 62 4.53 -35.55 -0.55
N ASN A 63 5.13 -35.01 -1.60
CA ASN A 63 4.67 -35.13 -3.00
C ASN A 63 3.19 -34.73 -3.21
N SER A 64 2.84 -33.48 -2.88
CA SER A 64 1.48 -32.95 -3.10
C SER A 64 1.42 -32.07 -4.35
N SER A 65 0.79 -32.59 -5.40
CA SER A 65 -0.08 -31.76 -6.25
C SER A 65 -1.12 -31.12 -5.34
N THR A 66 -0.94 -29.84 -4.98
CA THR A 66 -1.46 -29.29 -3.71
C THR A 66 -2.96 -29.48 -3.54
N SER A 67 -3.32 -30.51 -2.79
CA SER A 67 -4.69 -30.88 -2.49
C SER A 67 -5.27 -29.79 -1.60
N THR A 68 -6.08 -28.92 -2.20
CA THR A 68 -6.71 -27.79 -1.52
C THR A 68 -7.44 -28.30 -0.29
N ILE A 69 -7.05 -27.80 0.89
CA ILE A 69 -7.60 -28.26 2.16
C ILE A 69 -9.05 -27.80 2.22
N VAL A 70 -9.98 -28.75 2.16
CA VAL A 70 -11.43 -28.53 2.12
C VAL A 70 -12.02 -28.12 3.48
N THR A 71 -11.18 -27.63 4.39
CA THR A 71 -11.54 -27.40 5.78
C THR A 71 -10.88 -26.13 6.31
N ALA A 72 -11.57 -25.42 7.20
CA ALA A 72 -11.06 -24.18 7.77
C ALA A 72 -9.95 -24.49 8.78
N LEU A 73 -8.90 -23.68 8.82
CA LEU A 73 -7.75 -23.87 9.70
C LEU A 73 -7.48 -22.60 10.53
N SER A 74 -7.26 -22.75 11.84
CA SER A 74 -6.87 -21.66 12.73
C SER A 74 -5.71 -20.82 12.16
N ALA A 75 -5.90 -19.50 12.11
CA ALA A 75 -4.99 -18.53 11.52
C ALA A 75 -3.82 -18.17 12.45
N ASP A 76 -3.98 -18.38 13.76
CA ASP A 76 -2.95 -18.25 14.81
C ASP A 76 -1.75 -19.21 14.61
N LYS A 77 -1.92 -20.23 13.77
CA LYS A 77 -0.91 -21.24 13.43
C LYS A 77 -0.23 -20.85 12.11
N TYR A 78 0.88 -20.10 12.17
CA TYR A 78 1.63 -19.59 11.01
C TYR A 78 1.89 -20.62 9.89
N GLN A 79 2.10 -21.90 10.24
CA GLN A 79 2.28 -22.98 9.26
C GLN A 79 1.07 -23.21 8.33
N ASN A 80 -0.14 -22.76 8.70
CA ASN A 80 -1.33 -22.84 7.86
C ASN A 80 -1.39 -21.72 6.80
N LEU A 81 -0.73 -20.58 7.06
CA LEU A 81 -0.58 -19.45 6.13
C LEU A 81 0.33 -19.76 4.91
N ASN A 82 0.74 -21.03 4.78
CA ASN A 82 1.55 -21.57 3.70
C ASN A 82 0.85 -22.68 2.89
N LYS A 83 -0.46 -22.92 3.11
CA LYS A 83 -1.24 -24.03 2.51
C LYS A 83 -2.39 -23.51 1.64
N ASP A 84 -2.69 -24.20 0.53
CA ASP A 84 -3.90 -23.93 -0.26
C ASP A 84 -5.15 -24.40 0.52
N ILE A 85 -6.11 -23.51 0.77
CA ILE A 85 -7.30 -23.74 1.60
C ILE A 85 -8.55 -23.24 0.89
N LEU A 86 -9.61 -24.06 0.83
CA LEU A 86 -10.94 -23.66 0.38
C LEU A 86 -11.98 -24.47 1.16
N ALA A 87 -12.35 -23.98 2.34
CA ALA A 87 -13.42 -24.59 3.13
C ALA A 87 -14.79 -24.34 2.46
N PRO A 88 -15.81 -25.22 2.60
CA PRO A 88 -17.14 -25.04 1.99
C PRO A 88 -17.79 -23.67 2.22
N VAL A 89 -17.59 -23.08 3.40
CA VAL A 89 -17.96 -21.70 3.78
C VAL A 89 -17.43 -20.64 2.81
N ALA A 90 -16.29 -20.89 2.17
CA ALA A 90 -15.61 -19.95 1.30
C ALA A 90 -16.05 -20.03 -0.17
N ASN A 91 -16.84 -21.04 -0.57
CA ASN A 91 -17.33 -21.20 -1.95
C ASN A 91 -18.01 -19.93 -2.53
N PRO A 92 -18.81 -19.14 -1.78
CA PRO A 92 -19.37 -17.87 -2.28
C PRO A 92 -18.30 -16.81 -2.59
N PHE A 93 -17.23 -16.77 -1.79
CA PHE A 93 -16.12 -15.83 -1.94
C PHE A 93 -15.23 -16.21 -3.12
N ASP A 94 -14.92 -17.50 -3.27
CA ASP A 94 -14.18 -18.05 -4.41
C ASP A 94 -14.94 -17.83 -5.74
N ASN A 95 -16.26 -18.07 -5.75
CA ASN A 95 -17.10 -17.70 -6.89
C ASN A 95 -17.08 -16.19 -7.17
N THR A 96 -17.07 -15.35 -6.13
CA THR A 96 -16.97 -13.88 -6.26
C THR A 96 -15.60 -13.45 -6.81
N LEU A 97 -14.50 -14.09 -6.39
CA LEU A 97 -13.14 -13.90 -6.92
C LEU A 97 -13.03 -14.32 -8.39
N LYS A 98 -13.61 -15.46 -8.75
CA LYS A 98 -13.66 -15.99 -10.13
C LYS A 98 -14.48 -15.09 -11.06
N LEU A 99 -15.70 -14.71 -10.67
CA LEU A 99 -16.56 -13.80 -11.44
C LEU A 99 -15.97 -12.38 -11.54
N GLY A 100 -15.21 -11.95 -10.54
CA GLY A 100 -14.43 -10.71 -10.58
C GLY A 100 -13.19 -10.76 -11.49
N ASN A 101 -12.89 -11.92 -12.10
CA ASN A 101 -11.65 -12.19 -12.84
C ASN A 101 -10.39 -11.80 -12.04
N PHE A 102 -10.34 -12.19 -10.76
CA PHE A 102 -9.19 -11.87 -9.92
C PHE A 102 -7.91 -12.56 -10.42
N VAL A 103 -6.78 -11.82 -10.35
CA VAL A 103 -5.44 -12.31 -10.66
C VAL A 103 -4.54 -11.89 -9.51
N GLY A 104 -3.97 -12.86 -8.80
CA GLY A 104 -3.21 -12.61 -7.57
C GLY A 104 -3.33 -13.77 -6.59
N THR A 105 -3.14 -13.48 -5.30
CA THR A 105 -3.41 -14.39 -4.19
C THR A 105 -4.44 -13.75 -3.25
N ALA A 106 -5.47 -14.50 -2.91
CA ALA A 106 -6.49 -14.11 -1.96
C ALA A 106 -6.36 -14.91 -0.66
N LEU A 107 -6.51 -14.23 0.48
CA LEU A 107 -6.57 -14.82 1.81
C LEU A 107 -7.77 -14.22 2.54
N ILE A 108 -8.64 -15.08 3.07
CA ILE A 108 -9.84 -14.70 3.83
C ILE A 108 -9.84 -15.44 5.17
N ILE A 109 -9.87 -14.65 6.24
CA ILE A 109 -9.97 -15.09 7.63
C ILE A 109 -11.39 -14.83 8.10
N LYS A 110 -12.05 -15.84 8.68
CA LYS A 110 -13.35 -15.71 9.35
C LYS A 110 -13.28 -16.27 10.76
N ASN A 111 -13.67 -15.46 11.75
CA ASN A 111 -13.65 -15.80 13.18
C ASN A 111 -12.36 -16.53 13.61
N GLY A 112 -11.19 -15.95 13.29
CA GLY A 112 -9.87 -16.49 13.64
C GLY A 112 -9.39 -17.69 12.80
N ASN A 113 -10.15 -18.10 11.77
CA ASN A 113 -9.84 -19.25 10.93
C ASN A 113 -9.66 -18.84 9.46
N ILE A 114 -8.61 -19.33 8.82
CA ILE A 114 -8.42 -19.25 7.37
C ILE A 114 -9.53 -20.10 6.73
N ILE A 115 -10.39 -19.46 5.93
CA ILE A 115 -11.45 -20.15 5.18
C ILE A 115 -11.14 -20.24 3.68
N LEU A 116 -10.38 -19.28 3.15
CA LEU A 116 -9.87 -19.26 1.79
C LEU A 116 -8.41 -18.81 1.83
N GLN A 117 -7.52 -19.56 1.18
CA GLN A 117 -6.18 -19.10 0.83
C GLN A 117 -5.76 -19.75 -0.47
N GLN A 118 -5.84 -19.02 -1.59
CA GLN A 118 -5.61 -19.57 -2.94
C GLN A 118 -5.02 -18.53 -3.91
N GLY A 119 -4.33 -19.03 -4.94
CA GLY A 119 -3.84 -18.25 -6.07
C GLY A 119 -4.77 -18.29 -7.29
N TYR A 120 -4.88 -17.17 -7.99
CA TYR A 120 -5.75 -16.95 -9.15
C TYR A 120 -4.97 -16.33 -10.32
N GLY A 121 -5.25 -16.74 -11.55
CA GLY A 121 -4.52 -16.28 -12.74
C GLY A 121 -3.09 -16.83 -12.83
N TYR A 122 -2.13 -16.02 -13.27
CA TYR A 122 -0.72 -16.40 -13.43
C TYR A 122 0.23 -15.49 -12.64
N GLN A 123 1.23 -16.11 -11.98
CA GLN A 123 2.41 -15.46 -11.43
C GLN A 123 3.35 -15.04 -12.57
N ASP A 124 3.52 -15.91 -13.55
CA ASP A 124 4.26 -15.69 -14.80
C ASP A 124 3.50 -16.40 -15.93
N PHE A 125 2.89 -15.63 -16.82
CA PHE A 125 2.15 -16.14 -17.96
C PHE A 125 3.05 -16.75 -19.04
N ALA A 126 4.26 -16.22 -19.26
CA ALA A 126 5.16 -16.71 -20.31
C ALA A 126 5.63 -18.14 -20.00
N ASN A 127 5.92 -18.41 -18.72
CA ASN A 127 6.27 -19.74 -18.23
C ASN A 127 5.06 -20.54 -17.69
N GLN A 128 3.82 -20.10 -17.98
CA GLN A 128 2.55 -20.73 -17.55
C GLN A 128 2.43 -21.00 -16.03
N LYS A 129 3.20 -20.29 -15.21
CA LYS A 129 3.26 -20.46 -13.75
C LYS A 129 2.07 -19.78 -13.09
N ARG A 130 1.22 -20.58 -12.44
CA ARG A 130 0.06 -20.08 -11.67
C ARG A 130 0.49 -19.26 -10.45
N ASN A 131 -0.37 -18.33 -10.04
CA ASN A 131 -0.29 -17.75 -8.70
C ASN A 131 -0.60 -18.83 -7.66
N SER A 132 -0.07 -18.68 -6.45
CA SER A 132 -0.19 -19.64 -5.34
C SER A 132 -0.01 -18.95 -3.99
N VAL A 133 -0.30 -19.64 -2.88
CA VAL A 133 0.00 -19.16 -1.51
C VAL A 133 1.50 -18.92 -1.23
N ASN A 134 2.37 -19.31 -2.17
CA ASN A 134 3.80 -19.05 -2.14
C ASN A 134 4.23 -17.84 -3.00
N SER A 135 3.35 -17.31 -3.85
CA SER A 135 3.67 -16.20 -4.76
C SER A 135 3.83 -14.89 -3.99
N LEU A 136 4.91 -14.16 -4.30
CA LEU A 136 5.30 -12.91 -3.66
C LEU A 136 4.80 -11.72 -4.46
N TYR A 137 4.31 -10.70 -3.76
CA TYR A 137 3.87 -9.43 -4.35
C TYR A 137 4.60 -8.28 -3.65
N GLN A 138 4.93 -7.24 -4.41
CA GLN A 138 5.39 -5.99 -3.84
C GLN A 138 4.27 -5.36 -3.01
N ILE A 139 4.49 -5.16 -1.71
CA ILE A 139 3.43 -4.64 -0.82
C ILE A 139 3.23 -3.13 -0.95
N GLY A 140 4.14 -2.44 -1.64
CA GLY A 140 4.11 -0.99 -1.86
C GLY A 140 3.86 -0.22 -0.56
N SER A 141 2.94 0.75 -0.61
CA SER A 141 2.64 1.62 0.54
C SER A 141 2.16 0.92 1.83
N VAL A 142 1.83 -0.38 1.82
CA VAL A 142 1.58 -1.13 3.07
C VAL A 142 2.84 -1.26 3.94
N GLN A 143 4.05 -1.24 3.35
CA GLN A 143 5.33 -1.21 4.08
C GLN A 143 5.40 -0.09 5.12
N LYS A 144 4.71 1.03 4.88
CA LYS A 144 4.68 2.15 5.83
C LYS A 144 4.19 1.71 7.22
N SER A 145 3.37 0.66 7.32
CA SER A 145 2.97 0.08 8.60
C SER A 145 4.10 -0.68 9.30
N LEU A 146 4.93 -1.42 8.56
CA LEU A 146 6.15 -2.05 9.09
C LEU A 146 7.15 -0.97 9.57
N THR A 147 7.32 0.11 8.80
CA THR A 147 8.13 1.28 9.20
C THR A 147 7.58 1.97 10.46
N ALA A 148 6.27 2.14 10.56
CA ALA A 148 5.61 2.67 11.76
C ALA A 148 5.81 1.73 12.97
N THR A 149 5.70 0.41 12.77
CA THR A 149 5.96 -0.60 13.80
C THR A 149 7.39 -0.51 14.33
N LEU A 150 8.40 -0.35 13.47
CA LEU A 150 9.79 -0.14 13.91
C LEU A 150 9.95 1.12 14.78
N ILE A 151 9.26 2.21 14.44
CA ILE A 151 9.19 3.44 15.27
C ILE A 151 8.50 3.18 16.61
N TYR A 152 7.38 2.45 16.62
CA TYR A 152 6.68 2.08 17.86
C TYR A 152 7.58 1.25 18.79
N LYS A 153 8.40 0.34 18.26
CA LYS A 153 9.39 -0.40 19.07
C LYS A 153 10.50 0.48 19.64
N GLN A 154 10.82 1.64 19.04
CA GLN A 154 11.75 2.60 19.65
C GLN A 154 11.08 3.45 20.75
N ILE A 155 9.77 3.70 20.63
CA ILE A 155 8.95 4.38 21.67
C ILE A 155 8.77 3.47 22.88
N GLU A 156 8.42 2.20 22.63
CA GLU A 156 8.37 1.11 23.62
C GLU A 156 9.72 0.92 24.35
N ALA A 157 10.84 1.07 23.64
CA ALA A 157 12.18 1.05 24.20
C ALA A 157 12.65 2.39 24.80
N GLY A 158 11.77 3.39 24.94
CA GLY A 158 12.06 4.69 25.56
C GLY A 158 13.07 5.58 24.83
N ARG A 159 13.42 5.28 23.57
CA ARG A 159 14.45 6.01 22.80
C ARG A 159 13.95 7.28 22.12
N LEU A 160 12.64 7.40 21.94
CA LEU A 160 11.94 8.58 21.40
C LEU A 160 10.49 8.56 21.89
N THR A 161 9.79 9.68 21.79
CA THR A 161 8.34 9.75 22.04
C THR A 161 7.59 10.15 20.77
N LEU A 162 6.27 10.02 20.78
CA LEU A 162 5.43 10.51 19.67
C LEU A 162 5.58 12.02 19.45
N ASP A 163 5.94 12.75 20.51
CA ASP A 163 6.03 14.21 20.53
C ASP A 163 7.49 14.69 20.41
N THR A 164 8.45 13.76 20.25
CA THR A 164 9.83 14.06 19.80
C THR A 164 9.80 14.80 18.46
N THR A 165 10.62 15.85 18.37
CA THR A 165 10.68 16.76 17.21
C THR A 165 11.74 16.33 16.19
N LEU A 166 11.47 16.58 14.91
CA LEU A 166 12.31 16.19 13.77
C LEU A 166 13.71 16.85 13.82
N ASN A 167 13.82 18.05 14.41
CA ASN A 167 15.10 18.75 14.57
C ASN A 167 16.13 18.01 15.44
N GLN A 168 15.72 17.02 16.23
CA GLN A 168 16.66 16.19 17.00
C GLN A 168 17.51 15.27 16.12
N PHE A 169 17.05 15.00 14.88
CA PHE A 169 17.71 14.10 13.92
C PHE A 169 18.09 14.81 12.62
N PHE A 170 17.31 15.81 12.20
CA PHE A 170 17.51 16.55 10.95
C PHE A 170 17.26 18.08 11.12
N PRO A 171 18.04 18.78 11.97
CA PRO A 171 17.87 20.21 12.24
C PRO A 171 18.09 21.12 11.02
N GLN A 172 18.68 20.61 9.94
CA GLN A 172 18.83 21.33 8.67
C GLN A 172 17.52 21.42 7.86
N ILE A 173 16.47 20.66 8.21
CA ILE A 173 15.16 20.78 7.59
C ILE A 173 14.43 21.99 8.20
N PHE A 174 14.03 22.95 7.38
CA PHE A 174 13.30 24.15 7.80
C PHE A 174 11.96 23.77 8.48
N GLY A 175 11.72 24.31 9.67
CA GLY A 175 10.51 24.03 10.46
C GLY A 175 10.52 22.71 11.23
N SER A 176 11.64 21.96 11.22
CA SER A 176 11.75 20.64 11.87
C SER A 176 11.59 20.66 13.39
N GLU A 177 11.75 21.82 14.02
CA GLU A 177 11.46 22.07 15.44
C GLU A 177 9.96 22.07 15.76
N ASN A 178 9.10 22.28 14.75
CA ASN A 178 7.64 22.27 14.86
C ASN A 178 6.99 20.96 14.36
N ILE A 179 7.79 19.98 13.92
CA ILE A 179 7.32 18.73 13.31
C ILE A 179 7.60 17.55 14.24
N THR A 180 6.56 16.80 14.64
CA THR A 180 6.69 15.66 15.56
C THR A 180 6.65 14.30 14.86
N ILE A 181 7.18 13.27 15.53
CA ILE A 181 7.09 11.87 15.08
C ILE A 181 5.63 11.46 14.81
N ARG A 182 4.70 11.87 15.69
CA ARG A 182 3.24 11.70 15.55
C ARG A 182 2.72 12.25 14.23
N GLN A 183 3.07 13.49 13.90
CA GLN A 183 2.65 14.13 12.65
C GLN A 183 3.23 13.46 11.41
N MET A 184 4.46 12.94 11.49
CA MET A 184 5.07 12.16 10.39
C MET A 184 4.33 10.82 10.19
N LEU A 185 3.99 10.13 11.28
CA LEU A 185 3.21 8.88 11.25
C LEU A 185 1.78 9.09 10.71
N HIS A 186 1.16 10.24 11.01
CA HIS A 186 -0.22 10.59 10.61
C HIS A 186 -0.30 11.32 9.25
N MET A 187 0.83 11.64 8.62
CA MET A 187 0.92 12.47 7.41
C MET A 187 0.35 13.90 7.59
N THR A 188 0.55 14.50 8.77
CA THR A 188 0.10 15.87 9.12
C THR A 188 1.26 16.87 9.29
N SER A 189 2.50 16.45 9.01
CA SER A 189 3.71 17.29 9.12
C SER A 189 3.81 18.45 8.12
N GLY A 190 3.04 18.42 7.03
CA GLY A 190 3.17 19.36 5.92
C GLY A 190 4.41 19.17 5.03
N LEU A 191 5.27 18.19 5.28
CA LEU A 191 6.49 17.94 4.50
C LEU A 191 6.17 17.35 3.12
N THR A 192 6.78 17.89 2.07
CA THR A 192 6.71 17.37 0.69
C THR A 192 8.10 17.27 0.06
N LEU A 193 8.19 16.56 -1.08
CA LEU A 193 9.30 16.65 -2.00
C LEU A 193 8.80 17.20 -3.33
N SER A 194 9.50 18.18 -3.89
CA SER A 194 9.24 18.68 -5.25
C SER A 194 9.69 17.70 -6.35
N GLU A 195 10.62 16.80 -6.03
CA GLU A 195 11.26 15.87 -6.97
C GLU A 195 11.45 14.48 -6.37
N ILE A 196 11.58 13.47 -7.22
CA ILE A 196 11.75 12.07 -6.83
C ILE A 196 13.13 11.61 -7.30
N PRO A 197 13.99 11.05 -6.42
CA PRO A 197 15.34 10.67 -6.82
C PRO A 197 15.30 9.43 -7.73
N LEU A 198 15.99 9.52 -8.88
CA LEU A 198 16.04 8.45 -9.89
C LEU A 198 17.38 7.68 -9.91
N THR A 199 18.41 8.24 -9.28
CA THR A 199 19.82 7.79 -9.35
C THR A 199 20.39 7.33 -8.00
N VAL A 200 19.56 7.26 -6.96
CA VAL A 200 19.94 6.78 -5.62
C VAL A 200 20.23 5.28 -5.62
N THR A 201 21.33 4.88 -4.97
CA THR A 201 21.87 3.50 -4.99
C THR A 201 21.87 2.80 -3.63
N ASN A 202 21.62 3.52 -2.54
CA ASN A 202 21.66 3.01 -1.17
C ASN A 202 20.83 3.88 -0.21
N GLU A 203 20.50 3.36 0.98
CA GLU A 203 19.65 4.04 1.97
C GLU A 203 20.12 5.44 2.35
N ALA A 204 21.45 5.64 2.51
CA ALA A 204 21.99 6.92 2.93
C ALA A 204 21.81 7.98 1.84
N ALA A 205 21.96 7.61 0.57
CA ALA A 205 21.66 8.51 -0.55
C ALA A 205 20.17 8.92 -0.60
N VAL A 206 19.26 8.00 -0.29
CA VAL A 206 17.80 8.29 -0.24
C VAL A 206 17.46 9.23 0.91
N VAL A 207 17.97 8.96 2.12
CA VAL A 207 17.76 9.84 3.29
C VAL A 207 18.40 11.21 3.07
N ASN A 208 19.63 11.28 2.56
CA ASN A 208 20.31 12.55 2.30
C ASN A 208 19.56 13.38 1.25
N PHE A 209 19.06 12.75 0.17
CA PHE A 209 18.21 13.43 -0.80
C PHE A 209 16.94 14.00 -0.15
N ALA A 210 16.24 13.20 0.66
CA ALA A 210 15.04 13.63 1.35
C ALA A 210 15.33 14.82 2.29
N VAL A 211 16.41 14.77 3.07
CA VAL A 211 16.83 15.83 4.00
C VAL A 211 17.21 17.13 3.26
N GLN A 212 17.82 17.04 2.08
CA GLN A 212 18.22 18.21 1.28
C GLN A 212 17.06 18.85 0.48
N ASN A 213 16.00 18.09 0.18
CA ASN A 213 14.94 18.51 -0.74
C ASN A 213 13.54 18.59 -0.10
N ALA A 214 13.40 18.24 1.19
CA ALA A 214 12.15 18.34 1.93
C ALA A 214 11.72 19.82 2.07
N GLN A 215 10.46 20.09 1.72
CA GLN A 215 9.86 21.42 1.78
C GLN A 215 8.67 21.38 2.72
N LEU A 216 8.61 22.30 3.69
CA LEU A 216 7.44 22.49 4.54
C LEU A 216 6.37 23.29 3.78
N GLN A 217 5.19 22.71 3.64
CA GLN A 217 3.96 23.37 3.21
C GLN A 217 3.15 23.78 4.46
N THR A 218 1.86 23.47 4.53
CA THR A 218 1.06 23.64 5.76
C THR A 218 1.06 22.35 6.59
N SER A 219 1.48 22.43 7.86
CA SER A 219 1.32 21.35 8.85
C SER A 219 -0.08 21.34 9.48
N GLY A 220 -0.39 20.34 10.31
CA GLY A 220 -1.68 20.20 11.01
C GLY A 220 -2.82 19.64 10.16
N HIS A 221 -2.62 19.44 8.85
CA HIS A 221 -3.60 18.88 7.92
C HIS A 221 -3.05 17.66 7.19
N PHE A 222 -3.93 16.69 6.91
CA PHE A 222 -3.52 15.45 6.24
C PHE A 222 -3.09 15.70 4.79
N LEU A 223 -1.82 15.44 4.52
CA LEU A 223 -1.18 15.52 3.21
C LEU A 223 -0.32 14.28 3.00
N TYR A 224 -0.85 13.29 2.28
CA TYR A 224 -0.14 12.03 2.05
C TYR A 224 1.18 12.26 1.30
N SER A 225 2.30 12.06 2.00
CA SER A 225 3.63 12.42 1.51
C SER A 225 4.68 11.40 1.95
N PRO A 226 5.20 10.56 1.03
CA PRO A 226 6.15 9.48 1.37
C PRO A 226 7.42 9.94 2.09
N VAL A 227 7.84 11.21 1.96
CA VAL A 227 9.03 11.76 2.60
C VAL A 227 9.02 11.58 4.13
N ASN A 228 7.84 11.61 4.75
CA ASN A 228 7.69 11.34 6.18
C ASN A 228 8.26 9.97 6.56
N TYR A 229 8.00 8.95 5.75
CA TYR A 229 8.41 7.57 6.04
C TYR A 229 9.87 7.30 5.62
N VAL A 230 10.38 8.00 4.61
CA VAL A 230 11.82 8.03 4.31
C VAL A 230 12.61 8.67 5.46
N LEU A 231 12.11 9.78 6.02
CA LEU A 231 12.74 10.44 7.17
C LEU A 231 12.60 9.61 8.46
N LEU A 232 11.45 8.97 8.72
CA LEU A 232 11.32 8.00 9.83
C LEU A 232 12.30 6.82 9.67
N ALA A 233 12.51 6.29 8.46
CA ALA A 233 13.57 5.31 8.20
C ALA A 233 14.98 5.90 8.46
N GLY A 234 15.21 7.17 8.15
CA GLY A 234 16.42 7.91 8.53
C GLY A 234 16.62 7.99 10.05
N ILE A 235 15.58 8.31 10.81
CA ILE A 235 15.58 8.38 12.29
C ILE A 235 15.89 7.01 12.89
N LEU A 236 15.25 5.95 12.39
CA LEU A 236 15.53 4.56 12.81
C LEU A 236 17.01 4.20 12.64
N ARG A 237 17.62 4.60 11.51
CA ARG A 237 19.05 4.36 11.24
C ARG A 237 19.96 5.14 12.20
N GLN A 238 19.59 6.37 12.57
CA GLN A 238 20.33 7.15 13.58
C GLN A 238 20.23 6.53 14.99
N ILE A 239 19.03 6.19 15.45
CA ILE A 239 18.75 5.70 16.82
C ILE A 239 19.28 4.27 17.09
N THR A 240 19.44 3.47 16.05
CA THR A 240 19.88 2.08 16.16
C THR A 240 21.32 1.84 15.71
N HIS A 241 21.91 2.80 14.99
CA HIS A 241 23.20 2.66 14.29
C HIS A 241 23.26 1.47 13.31
N THR A 242 22.12 1.06 12.74
CA THR A 242 22.00 -0.02 11.75
C THR A 242 21.30 0.45 10.48
N SER A 243 21.37 -0.34 9.40
CA SER A 243 20.58 -0.09 8.18
C SER A 243 19.10 -0.37 8.42
N TYR A 244 18.23 0.30 7.66
CA TYR A 244 16.79 0.04 7.73
C TYR A 244 16.47 -1.40 7.27
N ALA A 245 17.18 -1.88 6.24
CA ALA A 245 17.20 -3.29 5.83
C ALA A 245 17.47 -4.24 7.02
N GLN A 246 18.55 -4.02 7.78
CA GLN A 246 18.88 -4.88 8.91
C GLN A 246 17.83 -4.83 10.04
N LEU A 247 17.19 -3.69 10.26
CA LEU A 247 16.05 -3.59 11.19
C LEU A 247 14.84 -4.40 10.71
N VAL A 248 14.50 -4.28 9.42
CA VAL A 248 13.41 -5.06 8.81
C VAL A 248 13.70 -6.56 8.91
N TYR A 249 14.91 -6.99 8.54
CA TYR A 249 15.36 -8.37 8.66
C TYR A 249 15.27 -8.87 10.12
N ASN A 250 15.85 -8.13 11.08
CA ASN A 250 15.90 -8.55 12.48
C ASN A 250 14.50 -8.61 13.13
N THR A 251 13.66 -7.59 12.95
CA THR A 251 12.34 -7.53 13.60
C THR A 251 11.31 -8.42 12.91
N PHE A 252 11.26 -8.45 11.59
CA PHE A 252 10.19 -9.14 10.86
C PHE A 252 10.58 -10.54 10.41
N LYS A 253 11.78 -10.73 9.84
CA LYS A 253 12.22 -12.03 9.32
C LYS A 253 12.75 -12.96 10.41
N VAL A 254 13.54 -12.43 11.35
CA VAL A 254 14.10 -13.20 12.48
C VAL A 254 13.14 -13.26 13.66
N GLN A 255 12.81 -12.13 14.29
CA GLN A 255 12.00 -12.12 15.52
C GLN A 255 10.54 -12.55 15.28
N LEU A 256 9.88 -12.06 14.21
CA LEU A 256 8.48 -12.40 13.92
C LEU A 256 8.31 -13.67 13.06
N GLY A 257 9.40 -14.17 12.47
CA GLY A 257 9.40 -15.40 11.67
C GLY A 257 8.82 -15.28 10.26
N LEU A 258 8.79 -14.08 9.67
CA LEU A 258 8.29 -13.84 8.30
C LEU A 258 9.27 -14.35 7.25
N ARG A 259 9.26 -15.67 7.04
CA ARG A 259 10.23 -16.37 6.17
C ARG A 259 10.19 -15.91 4.72
N LYS A 260 9.04 -15.42 4.26
CA LYS A 260 8.78 -14.96 2.88
C LYS A 260 8.76 -13.44 2.74
N LEU A 261 9.26 -12.69 3.74
CA LEU A 261 9.64 -11.30 3.53
C LEU A 261 10.89 -11.23 2.65
N VAL A 262 10.82 -10.46 1.58
CA VAL A 262 11.88 -10.28 0.58
C VAL A 262 12.17 -8.79 0.41
N GLU A 263 13.45 -8.43 0.46
CA GLU A 263 13.91 -7.06 0.21
C GLU A 263 14.28 -6.89 -1.26
N TYR A 264 14.26 -5.65 -1.76
CA TYR A 264 14.45 -5.39 -3.19
C TYR A 264 15.67 -6.10 -3.86
N PRO A 265 16.90 -6.12 -3.30
CA PRO A 265 18.05 -6.73 -3.96
C PRO A 265 17.84 -8.21 -4.35
N ASP A 266 17.01 -8.92 -3.60
CA ASP A 266 16.69 -10.34 -3.80
C ASP A 266 15.42 -10.55 -4.65
N TRP A 267 14.62 -9.51 -4.89
CA TRP A 267 13.28 -9.60 -5.49
C TRP A 267 13.28 -10.36 -6.83
N TYR A 268 14.06 -9.89 -7.81
CA TYR A 268 14.14 -10.52 -9.13
C TYR A 268 14.91 -11.85 -9.13
N GLN A 269 15.69 -12.13 -8.08
CA GLN A 269 16.39 -13.41 -7.91
C GLN A 269 15.46 -14.48 -7.32
N ASN A 270 14.38 -14.08 -6.63
CA ASN A 270 13.48 -15.00 -5.97
C ASN A 270 12.52 -15.66 -6.98
N LEU A 271 12.56 -16.99 -7.06
CA LEU A 271 11.71 -17.79 -7.97
C LEU A 271 10.20 -17.64 -7.70
N HIS A 272 9.79 -17.09 -6.55
CA HIS A 272 8.40 -16.84 -6.19
C HIS A 272 7.91 -15.41 -6.48
N HIS A 273 8.75 -14.51 -7.00
CA HIS A 273 8.30 -13.17 -7.40
C HIS A 273 7.27 -13.23 -8.53
N THR A 274 6.31 -12.32 -8.47
CA THR A 274 5.26 -12.19 -9.50
C THR A 274 5.70 -11.23 -10.59
N ILE A 275 5.46 -11.60 -11.85
CA ILE A 275 5.58 -10.70 -12.98
C ILE A 275 4.40 -9.73 -12.94
N SER A 276 4.69 -8.43 -13.07
CA SER A 276 3.67 -7.39 -13.11
C SER A 276 3.03 -7.27 -14.49
N TYR A 277 1.70 -7.19 -14.54
CA TYR A 277 0.92 -7.01 -15.76
C TYR A 277 0.08 -5.72 -15.70
N GLY A 278 0.27 -4.80 -16.64
CA GLY A 278 -0.46 -3.54 -16.72
C GLY A 278 -1.67 -3.62 -17.64
N GLY A 279 -2.86 -3.24 -17.19
CA GLY A 279 -4.04 -3.28 -18.06
C GLY A 279 -5.35 -3.08 -17.32
N LYS A 280 -6.43 -2.85 -18.09
CA LYS A 280 -7.81 -2.75 -17.56
C LYS A 280 -8.59 -4.06 -17.64
N ASP A 281 -8.17 -4.98 -18.51
CA ASP A 281 -8.70 -6.34 -18.58
C ASP A 281 -7.76 -7.26 -17.80
N ALA A 282 -8.27 -8.06 -16.87
CA ALA A 282 -7.47 -8.97 -16.04
C ALA A 282 -6.99 -10.23 -16.80
N THR A 283 -7.38 -10.39 -18.06
CA THR A 283 -6.91 -11.46 -18.95
C THR A 283 -5.76 -11.02 -19.87
N ASP A 284 -5.38 -9.73 -19.88
CA ASP A 284 -4.37 -9.16 -20.77
C ASP A 284 -2.94 -9.23 -20.19
N TYR A 285 -2.34 -10.40 -20.28
CA TYR A 285 -0.95 -10.65 -19.86
C TYR A 285 0.12 -10.09 -20.82
N ASN A 286 -0.25 -9.40 -21.91
CA ASN A 286 0.69 -8.94 -22.94
C ASN A 286 1.54 -7.73 -22.53
N LYS A 287 1.18 -7.04 -21.45
CA LYS A 287 1.78 -5.77 -21.01
C LYS A 287 2.58 -5.96 -19.73
N VAL A 288 3.72 -6.63 -19.85
CA VAL A 288 4.66 -6.78 -18.73
C VAL A 288 5.18 -5.41 -18.29
N VAL A 289 5.13 -5.13 -16.98
CA VAL A 289 5.69 -3.92 -16.36
C VAL A 289 6.98 -4.28 -15.64
N THR A 290 8.04 -3.50 -15.86
CA THR A 290 9.35 -3.67 -15.22
C THR A 290 9.82 -2.38 -14.57
N GLU A 291 10.69 -2.49 -13.57
CA GLU A 291 11.22 -1.36 -12.81
C GLU A 291 12.75 -1.37 -12.80
N LYS A 292 13.33 -0.18 -12.86
CA LYS A 292 14.77 0.03 -12.73
C LYS A 292 15.17 0.04 -11.26
N THR A 293 16.40 -0.37 -10.96
CA THR A 293 16.97 -0.45 -9.59
C THR A 293 16.73 0.81 -8.74
N GLY A 294 16.94 2.01 -9.29
CA GLY A 294 16.68 3.27 -8.59
C GLY A 294 15.22 3.52 -8.21
N GLN A 295 14.25 2.91 -8.90
CA GLN A 295 12.82 3.01 -8.60
C GLN A 295 12.41 2.22 -7.36
N PHE A 296 13.08 1.12 -7.04
CA PHE A 296 12.89 0.41 -5.78
C PHE A 296 13.73 1.02 -4.66
N VAL A 297 15.00 1.33 -4.91
CA VAL A 297 15.93 1.82 -3.88
C VAL A 297 15.40 3.10 -3.21
N ARG A 298 14.82 4.01 -4.00
CA ARG A 298 14.20 5.25 -3.48
C ARG A 298 13.00 5.02 -2.55
N GLU A 299 12.32 3.86 -2.63
CA GLU A 299 11.10 3.58 -1.85
C GLU A 299 11.43 3.06 -0.43
N LEU A 300 12.48 3.62 0.17
CA LEU A 300 13.01 3.28 1.48
C LEU A 300 11.97 3.50 2.58
N GLY A 301 11.48 2.41 3.16
CA GLY A 301 10.42 2.47 4.16
C GLY A 301 9.05 2.85 3.61
N THR A 302 8.91 2.98 2.29
CA THR A 302 7.69 3.46 1.61
C THR A 302 7.08 2.45 0.65
N GLY A 303 7.84 1.52 0.06
CA GLY A 303 7.30 0.44 -0.78
C GLY A 303 8.26 -0.59 -1.40
N ASN A 304 9.51 -0.71 -0.93
CA ASN A 304 10.56 -1.57 -1.47
C ASN A 304 10.62 -3.02 -0.91
N LEU A 305 9.50 -3.56 -0.40
CA LEU A 305 9.41 -4.94 0.13
C LEU A 305 8.41 -5.82 -0.63
N GLY A 306 8.73 -7.11 -0.73
CA GLY A 306 7.85 -8.17 -1.22
C GLY A 306 7.43 -9.14 -0.10
N MET A 307 6.17 -9.58 -0.10
CA MET A 307 5.62 -10.56 0.86
C MET A 307 4.55 -11.46 0.20
N THR A 308 4.17 -12.56 0.86
CA THR A 308 2.92 -13.28 0.55
C THR A 308 1.74 -12.70 1.34
N ALA A 309 0.51 -13.07 0.95
CA ALA A 309 -0.69 -12.69 1.70
C ALA A 309 -0.67 -13.27 3.13
N GLY A 310 -0.16 -14.51 3.29
CA GLY A 310 -0.01 -15.18 4.59
C GLY A 310 0.97 -14.48 5.53
N ASP A 311 2.18 -14.16 5.07
CA ASP A 311 3.17 -13.42 5.87
C ASP A 311 2.64 -12.02 6.24
N LEU A 312 1.90 -11.36 5.34
CA LEU A 312 1.31 -10.05 5.63
C LEU A 312 0.17 -10.13 6.65
N TYR A 313 -0.68 -11.16 6.61
CA TYR A 313 -1.66 -11.40 7.67
C TYR A 313 -0.97 -11.68 9.01
N TRP A 314 0.08 -12.51 9.04
CA TRP A 314 0.80 -12.81 10.28
C TRP A 314 1.37 -11.55 10.95
N TYR A 315 1.94 -10.65 10.14
CA TYR A 315 2.34 -9.31 10.61
C TYR A 315 1.18 -8.54 11.26
N TYR A 316 0.03 -8.43 10.57
CA TYR A 316 -1.14 -7.71 11.09
C TYR A 316 -1.73 -8.36 12.35
N HIS A 317 -1.84 -9.69 12.39
CA HIS A 317 -2.32 -10.44 13.55
C HIS A 317 -1.44 -10.19 14.78
N GLN A 318 -0.12 -10.29 14.61
CA GLN A 318 0.83 -10.12 15.71
C GLN A 318 0.94 -8.65 16.17
N LEU A 319 0.68 -7.68 15.28
CA LEU A 319 0.52 -6.27 15.63
C LEU A 319 -0.76 -6.03 16.44
N LEU A 320 -1.91 -6.49 15.94
CA LEU A 320 -3.23 -6.22 16.55
C LEU A 320 -3.46 -6.98 17.86
N SER A 321 -2.85 -8.15 18.01
CA SER A 321 -2.86 -8.91 19.28
C SER A 321 -1.84 -8.40 20.32
N GLY A 322 -1.15 -7.28 20.07
CA GLY A 322 -0.21 -6.65 21.01
C GLY A 322 1.11 -7.42 21.22
N LYS A 323 1.33 -8.52 20.49
CA LYS A 323 2.52 -9.38 20.63
C LYS A 323 3.79 -8.77 20.02
N LEU A 324 3.63 -7.89 19.03
CA LEU A 324 4.73 -7.23 18.31
C LEU A 324 5.08 -5.85 18.87
N VAL A 325 4.09 -5.15 19.44
CA VAL A 325 4.19 -3.83 20.08
C VAL A 325 3.14 -3.78 21.19
N ALA A 326 3.48 -3.27 22.37
CA ALA A 326 2.56 -3.10 23.49
C ALA A 326 1.26 -2.34 23.10
N PRO A 327 0.07 -2.82 23.49
CA PRO A 327 -1.22 -2.20 23.14
C PRO A 327 -1.33 -0.71 23.50
N GLU A 328 -0.69 -0.28 24.58
CA GLU A 328 -0.69 1.09 25.09
C GLU A 328 0.05 2.03 24.12
N VAL A 329 1.16 1.57 23.55
CA VAL A 329 1.95 2.32 22.56
C VAL A 329 1.18 2.43 21.26
N LEU A 330 0.52 1.34 20.80
CA LEU A 330 -0.35 1.37 19.62
C LEU A 330 -1.55 2.30 19.83
N HIS A 331 -2.19 2.24 21.00
CA HIS A 331 -3.31 3.12 21.34
C HIS A 331 -2.88 4.59 21.30
N ALA A 332 -1.82 4.97 22.01
CA ALA A 332 -1.31 6.34 22.05
C ALA A 332 -0.85 6.85 20.66
N ALA A 333 -0.34 5.96 19.80
CA ALA A 333 0.09 6.27 18.44
C ALA A 333 -1.06 6.34 17.41
N TRP A 334 -2.21 5.71 17.68
CA TRP A 334 -3.38 5.68 16.79
C TRP A 334 -4.54 6.59 17.23
N GLN A 335 -4.47 7.20 18.42
CA GLN A 335 -5.30 8.36 18.77
C GLN A 335 -5.11 9.46 17.71
N ARG A 336 -6.21 9.95 17.13
CA ARG A 336 -6.20 10.85 15.97
C ARG A 336 -6.19 12.31 16.39
N GLU A 337 -5.33 13.11 15.78
CA GLU A 337 -5.29 14.57 15.96
C GLU A 337 -6.22 15.32 14.98
N THR A 338 -6.73 14.64 13.94
CA THR A 338 -7.52 15.26 12.87
C THR A 338 -8.68 14.36 12.44
N THR A 339 -9.55 14.86 11.56
CA THR A 339 -10.62 14.07 10.91
C THR A 339 -10.10 13.03 9.92
N ALA A 340 -8.80 13.02 9.59
CA ALA A 340 -8.21 12.02 8.72
C ALA A 340 -8.23 10.63 9.36
N THR A 341 -8.28 9.59 8.52
CA THR A 341 -8.33 8.19 8.99
C THR A 341 -6.96 7.51 9.04
N TYR A 342 -5.87 8.18 8.61
CA TYR A 342 -4.56 7.57 8.44
C TYR A 342 -3.76 7.50 9.75
N ASN A 343 -3.25 6.32 10.10
CA ASN A 343 -2.60 6.05 11.38
C ASN A 343 -1.44 5.03 11.24
N GLY A 344 -0.24 5.47 10.85
CA GLY A 344 0.92 4.58 10.82
C GLY A 344 0.90 3.56 9.67
N GLY A 345 0.80 4.03 8.42
CA GLY A 345 0.82 3.15 7.23
C GLY A 345 -0.53 2.57 6.79
N GLN A 346 -1.57 2.72 7.60
CA GLN A 346 -2.93 2.18 7.37
C GLN A 346 -3.98 3.26 7.59
N TYR A 347 -5.26 2.92 7.40
CA TYR A 347 -6.41 3.78 7.66
C TYR A 347 -7.42 3.11 8.59
N ASP A 348 -7.67 3.70 9.76
CA ASP A 348 -8.72 3.27 10.68
C ASP A 348 -10.11 3.73 10.23
N LYS A 349 -10.99 2.77 9.91
CA LYS A 349 -12.38 2.96 9.48
C LYS A 349 -13.40 2.66 10.60
N GLY A 350 -12.97 2.70 11.86
CA GLY A 350 -13.84 2.51 13.02
C GLY A 350 -13.91 1.04 13.43
N LEU A 351 -14.62 0.22 12.65
CA LEU A 351 -14.77 -1.23 12.90
C LEU A 351 -13.60 -2.06 12.34
N TYR A 352 -12.91 -1.54 11.33
CA TYR A 352 -11.86 -2.23 10.59
C TYR A 352 -10.71 -1.27 10.22
N LEU A 353 -9.55 -1.85 9.92
CA LEU A 353 -8.41 -1.16 9.32
C LEU A 353 -8.37 -1.47 7.82
N ARG A 354 -7.99 -0.47 7.03
CA ARG A 354 -7.74 -0.57 5.59
C ARG A 354 -6.28 -0.25 5.30
N ALA A 355 -5.56 -1.11 4.59
CA ALA A 355 -4.25 -0.78 4.05
C ALA A 355 -4.20 -1.00 2.53
N ASN A 356 -3.41 -0.19 1.83
CA ASN A 356 -3.32 -0.17 0.38
C ASN A 356 -1.87 0.17 -0.03
N GLY A 357 -1.30 -0.63 -0.93
CA GLY A 357 -0.07 -0.32 -1.64
C GLY A 357 -0.22 -0.60 -3.13
N ILE A 358 0.32 0.30 -3.95
CA ILE A 358 0.40 0.17 -5.40
C ILE A 358 1.82 0.49 -5.83
N ILE A 359 2.46 -0.40 -6.58
CA ILE A 359 3.77 -0.21 -7.21
C ILE A 359 3.88 -1.15 -8.42
N ALA A 360 4.39 -0.65 -9.55
CA ALA A 360 4.45 -1.34 -10.85
C ALA A 360 3.27 -2.28 -11.18
N SER A 361 2.05 -1.77 -11.16
CA SER A 361 0.81 -2.54 -11.43
C SER A 361 0.57 -3.76 -10.52
N GLN A 362 1.32 -3.88 -9.41
CA GLN A 362 0.97 -4.75 -8.30
C GLN A 362 0.14 -3.96 -7.28
N HIS A 363 -0.83 -4.65 -6.66
CA HIS A 363 -1.80 -4.07 -5.75
C HIS A 363 -1.91 -4.92 -4.49
N CYS A 364 -1.46 -4.39 -3.37
CA CYS A 364 -1.57 -5.02 -2.06
C CYS A 364 -2.70 -4.34 -1.28
N MET A 365 -3.78 -5.08 -1.02
CA MET A 365 -4.99 -4.54 -0.39
C MET A 365 -5.38 -5.38 0.83
N VAL A 366 -5.67 -4.69 1.94
CA VAL A 366 -6.02 -5.29 3.22
C VAL A 366 -7.28 -4.62 3.78
N LEU A 367 -8.25 -5.44 4.18
CA LEU A 367 -9.33 -5.08 5.10
C LEU A 367 -9.31 -6.08 6.26
N ILE A 368 -9.21 -5.59 7.50
CA ILE A 368 -9.08 -6.44 8.70
C ILE A 368 -9.79 -5.81 9.91
N SER A 369 -10.54 -6.62 10.67
CA SER A 369 -11.18 -6.19 11.92
C SER A 369 -10.14 -5.88 13.00
N LYS A 370 -10.49 -5.02 13.97
CA LYS A 370 -9.52 -4.58 15.00
C LYS A 370 -9.04 -5.68 15.96
N ASP A 371 -9.74 -6.80 16.01
CA ASP A 371 -9.39 -8.02 16.74
C ASP A 371 -8.62 -9.06 15.88
N ALA A 372 -8.32 -8.74 14.62
CA ALA A 372 -7.75 -9.63 13.59
C ALA A 372 -8.56 -10.91 13.29
N ALA A 373 -9.77 -11.05 13.83
CA ALA A 373 -10.59 -12.26 13.70
C ALA A 373 -11.26 -12.39 12.33
N ASN A 374 -11.50 -11.29 11.61
CA ASN A 374 -12.08 -11.28 10.27
C ASN A 374 -11.25 -10.41 9.33
N ALA A 375 -10.81 -10.97 8.20
CA ALA A 375 -9.99 -10.24 7.24
C ALA A 375 -10.15 -10.71 5.79
N VAL A 376 -9.89 -9.79 4.86
CA VAL A 376 -9.66 -10.08 3.44
C VAL A 376 -8.36 -9.41 3.01
N PHE A 377 -7.45 -10.19 2.46
CA PHE A 377 -6.20 -9.76 1.83
C PHE A 377 -6.26 -10.15 0.35
N LEU A 378 -6.18 -9.15 -0.54
CA LEU A 378 -6.00 -9.37 -1.97
C LEU A 378 -4.66 -8.78 -2.39
N LEU A 379 -3.72 -9.64 -2.79
CA LEU A 379 -2.44 -9.22 -3.34
C LEU A 379 -2.42 -9.61 -4.82
N SER A 380 -2.46 -8.61 -5.71
CA SER A 380 -2.55 -8.78 -7.16
C SER A 380 -1.26 -8.36 -7.85
N ASN A 381 -0.90 -9.06 -8.93
CA ASN A 381 0.15 -8.68 -9.87
C ASN A 381 -0.41 -8.07 -11.18
N HIS A 382 -1.67 -7.60 -11.16
CA HIS A 382 -2.35 -7.06 -12.33
C HIS A 382 -2.94 -5.66 -12.07
N GLY A 383 -2.73 -4.71 -12.99
CA GLY A 383 -3.08 -3.29 -12.86
C GLY A 383 -4.57 -2.90 -12.89
N ASN A 384 -5.51 -3.83 -12.68
CA ASN A 384 -6.95 -3.58 -12.81
C ASN A 384 -7.57 -3.03 -11.50
N VAL A 385 -7.13 -1.82 -11.12
CA VAL A 385 -7.37 -1.23 -9.79
C VAL A 385 -8.86 -1.13 -9.43
N LEU A 386 -9.70 -0.63 -10.34
CA LEU A 386 -11.09 -0.26 -10.02
C LEU A 386 -12.01 -1.47 -9.80
N ASN A 387 -11.75 -2.58 -10.51
CA ASN A 387 -12.46 -3.83 -10.26
C ASN A 387 -11.99 -4.45 -8.93
N GLN A 388 -10.68 -4.37 -8.65
CA GLN A 388 -10.07 -4.90 -7.43
C GLN A 388 -10.53 -4.19 -6.15
N THR A 389 -10.65 -2.85 -6.15
CA THR A 389 -11.14 -2.12 -4.96
C THR A 389 -12.62 -2.40 -4.68
N LYS A 390 -13.45 -2.54 -5.73
CA LYS A 390 -14.82 -3.07 -5.58
C LYS A 390 -14.80 -4.49 -5.02
N LEU A 391 -13.99 -5.37 -5.59
CA LEU A 391 -13.94 -6.79 -5.21
C LEU A 391 -13.56 -7.00 -3.74
N ILE A 392 -12.53 -6.33 -3.22
CA ILE A 392 -12.20 -6.44 -1.78
C ILE A 392 -13.30 -5.84 -0.89
N SER A 393 -13.95 -4.75 -1.32
CA SER A 393 -15.11 -4.18 -0.60
C SER A 393 -16.28 -5.17 -0.57
N THR A 394 -16.55 -5.85 -1.68
CA THR A 394 -17.59 -6.88 -1.78
C THR A 394 -17.24 -8.11 -0.94
N LEU A 395 -15.98 -8.57 -0.93
CA LEU A 395 -15.57 -9.75 -0.16
C LEU A 395 -15.56 -9.50 1.36
N TYR A 396 -15.19 -8.31 1.82
CA TYR A 396 -15.24 -7.96 3.25
C TYR A 396 -16.66 -7.57 3.70
N SER A 397 -17.43 -6.95 2.80
CA SER A 397 -18.90 -6.88 2.87
C SER A 397 -19.57 -8.17 2.33
N GLN A 398 -18.89 -9.31 2.49
CA GLN A 398 -19.39 -10.70 2.41
C GLN A 398 -18.85 -11.50 3.62
N LEU A 399 -18.28 -10.84 4.64
CA LEU A 399 -17.55 -11.48 5.74
C LEU A 399 -18.05 -11.10 7.14
N THR A 400 -18.46 -9.86 7.37
CA THR A 400 -18.51 -9.25 8.71
C THR A 400 -19.87 -8.63 9.09
N ASN A 401 -20.82 -8.66 8.16
CA ASN A 401 -21.95 -7.75 8.05
C ASN A 401 -21.57 -6.25 8.10
N VAL A 402 -20.29 -5.91 7.92
CA VAL A 402 -19.83 -4.52 7.81
C VAL A 402 -19.77 -4.14 6.35
N THR A 403 -20.76 -3.35 5.98
CA THR A 403 -20.77 -2.31 4.95
C THR A 403 -19.40 -1.60 4.84
N THR A 404 -18.60 -1.91 3.80
CA THR A 404 -17.28 -1.27 3.56
C THR A 404 -17.12 -0.68 2.17
N LYS A 405 -16.26 0.35 2.04
CA LYS A 405 -15.67 0.75 0.77
C LYS A 405 -14.17 0.99 0.88
N PHE A 406 -13.46 0.40 -0.07
CA PHE A 406 -12.03 0.54 -0.29
C PHE A 406 -11.66 1.70 -1.22
#